data_AF-A0A6A6DE83-F1
#
_entry.id   AF-A0A6A6DE83-F1
#
_cell.length_a   1.000
_cell.length_b   1.000
_cell.length_c   1.000
_cell.angle_alpha   90.00
_cell.angle_beta   90.00
_cell.angle_gamma   90.00
#
_symmetry.space_group_name_H-M   'P 1'
#
loop_
_entity.id
_entity.type
_entity.pdbx_description
1 polymer ?
#
loop_
_entity_poly.entity_id
_entity_poly.type
_entity_poly.pdbx_seq_one_letter_code
_entity_poly.pdbx_strand_id
1 'polypeptide(L)'
;LPSHSSHIIQPLDVTVFSSIKRRFHNGVQDLIRNSQNHVTNDDFLHIYAKLRPAALSNNIKSAFRATGIFPFNPEEVLNKLGKFNLSTPPPVLLSSSVNSVSNTPRTVRHIEKQQTAIKLRQHQLKRQSTLATIERMVKLVKTAKTALHRVSILGEQIKGLQANNAKQVKKHNIKVKYITQRESLTVFRVLSYYNVFRSLYKPLQMEVAMRH
;
A
#
# COMPACT_ATOMS: atom_id res chain seq x y z
N LEU A 1 -19.08 -29.71 9.14
CA LEU A 1 -18.79 -28.68 10.17
C LEU A 1 -20.11 -27.99 10.51
N PRO A 2 -20.34 -27.56 11.76
CA PRO A 2 -21.57 -26.86 12.13
C PRO A 2 -21.74 -25.55 11.34
N SER A 3 -22.98 -25.12 11.16
CA SER A 3 -23.28 -23.86 10.48
C SER A 3 -22.63 -22.67 11.20
N HIS A 4 -22.17 -21.66 10.45
CA HIS A 4 -21.53 -20.44 10.95
C HIS A 4 -20.26 -20.62 11.78
N SER A 5 -19.67 -21.81 11.87
CA SER A 5 -18.48 -22.05 12.71
C SER A 5 -17.13 -21.90 11.99
N SER A 6 -17.11 -21.65 10.67
CA SER A 6 -15.86 -21.62 9.88
C SER A 6 -14.81 -20.66 10.46
N HIS A 7 -15.23 -19.47 10.88
CA HIS A 7 -14.38 -18.43 11.47
C HIS A 7 -13.75 -18.81 12.84
N ILE A 8 -14.14 -19.95 13.42
CA ILE A 8 -13.69 -20.43 14.72
C ILE A 8 -12.88 -21.73 14.57
N ILE A 9 -13.37 -22.65 13.73
CA ILE A 9 -12.85 -24.03 13.68
C ILE A 9 -12.00 -24.31 12.44
N GLN A 10 -11.96 -23.41 11.45
CA GLN A 10 -11.13 -23.61 10.26
C GLN A 10 -9.79 -22.87 10.41
N PRO A 11 -8.65 -23.59 10.50
CA PRO A 11 -7.34 -22.98 10.73
C PRO A 11 -6.98 -21.90 9.69
N LEU A 12 -7.35 -22.16 8.43
CA LEU A 12 -7.09 -21.26 7.32
C LEU A 12 -7.81 -19.91 7.47
N ASP A 13 -9.09 -19.96 7.85
CA ASP A 13 -9.91 -18.76 8.03
C ASP A 13 -9.48 -17.94 9.25
N VAL A 14 -9.11 -18.61 10.34
CA VAL A 14 -8.77 -17.94 11.61
C VAL A 14 -7.45 -17.16 11.53
N THR A 15 -6.45 -17.67 10.80
CA THR A 15 -5.08 -17.11 10.87
C THR A 15 -4.35 -16.99 9.53
N VAL A 16 -4.44 -17.99 8.66
CA VAL A 16 -3.60 -18.05 7.46
C VAL A 16 -4.06 -17.02 6.43
N PHE A 17 -5.37 -16.96 6.14
CA PHE A 17 -5.91 -15.97 5.21
C PHE A 17 -5.82 -14.55 5.72
N SER A 18 -5.99 -14.31 7.03
CA SER A 18 -5.84 -12.96 7.60
C SER A 18 -4.40 -12.45 7.48
N SER A 19 -3.40 -13.29 7.73
CA SER A 19 -1.98 -12.98 7.49
C SER A 19 -1.68 -12.68 6.02
N ILE A 20 -2.15 -13.55 5.11
CA ILE A 20 -1.93 -13.39 3.67
C ILE A 20 -2.57 -12.08 3.18
N LYS A 21 -3.84 -11.82 3.54
CA LYS A 21 -4.55 -10.59 3.18
C LYS A 21 -3.81 -9.34 3.64
N ARG A 22 -3.33 -9.33 4.89
CA ARG A 22 -2.56 -8.19 5.43
C ARG A 22 -1.27 -7.93 4.67
N ARG A 23 -0.47 -8.98 4.45
CA ARG A 23 0.81 -8.85 3.73
C ARG A 23 0.59 -8.48 2.26
N PHE A 24 -0.44 -9.04 1.64
CA PHE A 24 -0.82 -8.72 0.27
C PHE A 24 -1.25 -7.26 0.14
N HIS A 25 -2.08 -6.77 1.07
CA HIS A 25 -2.50 -5.38 1.13
C HIS A 25 -1.29 -4.43 1.22
N ASN A 26 -0.30 -4.75 2.06
CA ASN A 26 0.94 -3.97 2.12
C ASN A 26 1.69 -3.96 0.77
N GLY A 27 1.81 -5.13 0.12
CA GLY A 27 2.44 -5.20 -1.21
C GLY A 27 1.70 -4.38 -2.27
N VAL A 28 0.36 -4.35 -2.22
CA VAL A 28 -0.45 -3.49 -3.08
C VAL A 28 -0.26 -2.01 -2.76
N GLN A 29 -0.21 -1.62 -1.48
CA GLN A 29 0.10 -0.24 -1.09
C GLN A 29 1.45 0.22 -1.62
N ASP A 30 2.47 -0.65 -1.60
CA ASP A 30 3.79 -0.33 -2.14
C ASP A 30 3.76 -0.16 -3.67
N LEU A 31 2.95 -0.94 -4.40
CA LEU A 31 2.73 -0.71 -5.84
C LEU A 31 2.08 0.65 -6.10
N ILE A 32 1.04 1.00 -5.33
CA ILE A 32 0.34 2.29 -5.44
C ILE A 32 1.28 3.46 -5.15
N ARG A 33 2.13 3.36 -4.12
CA ARG A 33 3.15 4.36 -3.79
C ARG A 33 4.16 4.59 -4.93
N ASN A 34 4.42 3.55 -5.72
CA ASN A 34 5.27 3.61 -6.91
C ASN A 34 4.49 4.00 -8.19
N SER A 35 3.34 4.64 -8.03
CA SER A 35 2.45 5.12 -9.09
C SER A 35 1.90 4.03 -10.01
N GLN A 36 1.87 2.77 -9.56
CA GLN A 36 1.19 1.70 -10.26
C GLN A 36 -0.27 1.63 -9.79
N ASN A 37 -1.14 2.36 -10.50
CA ASN A 37 -2.56 2.53 -10.13
C ASN A 37 -3.43 1.30 -10.46
N HIS A 38 -2.88 0.29 -11.14
CA HIS A 38 -3.60 -0.92 -11.52
C HIS A 38 -2.81 -2.17 -11.13
N VAL A 39 -3.42 -3.03 -10.31
CA VAL A 39 -2.90 -4.35 -9.96
C VAL A 39 -3.47 -5.38 -10.94
N THR A 40 -2.60 -6.02 -11.72
CA THR A 40 -2.99 -7.06 -12.67
C THR A 40 -2.98 -8.45 -12.01
N ASN A 41 -3.57 -9.46 -12.67
CA ASN A 41 -3.47 -10.85 -12.20
C ASN A 41 -2.01 -11.32 -12.08
N ASP A 42 -1.11 -10.86 -12.95
CA ASP A 42 0.32 -11.17 -12.87
C ASP A 42 0.95 -10.56 -11.61
N ASP A 43 0.58 -9.32 -11.27
CA ASP A 43 1.04 -8.66 -10.04
C ASP A 43 0.52 -9.41 -8.80
N PHE A 44 -0.73 -9.87 -8.84
CA PHE A 44 -1.30 -10.70 -7.78
C PHE A 44 -0.48 -11.98 -7.58
N LEU A 45 -0.21 -12.73 -8.67
CA LEU A 45 0.56 -13.98 -8.62
C LEU A 45 1.99 -13.74 -8.12
N HIS A 46 2.63 -12.66 -8.57
CA HIS A 46 3.99 -12.32 -8.16
C HIS A 46 4.07 -11.97 -6.67
N ILE A 47 3.16 -11.13 -6.17
CA ILE A 47 3.08 -10.79 -4.75
C ILE A 47 2.76 -12.04 -3.93
N TYR A 48 1.76 -12.82 -4.35
CA TYR A 48 1.36 -14.03 -3.64
C TYR A 48 2.48 -15.07 -3.56
N ALA A 49 3.19 -15.32 -4.66
CA ALA A 49 4.32 -16.25 -4.71
C ALA A 49 5.42 -15.88 -3.72
N LYS A 50 5.71 -14.58 -3.57
CA LYS A 50 6.69 -14.09 -2.58
C LYS A 50 6.21 -14.22 -1.14
N LEU A 51 4.92 -13.99 -0.89
CA LEU A 51 4.36 -14.01 0.47
C LEU A 51 4.06 -15.42 0.99
N ARG A 52 3.75 -16.35 0.09
CA ARG A 52 3.29 -17.70 0.41
C ARG A 52 4.21 -18.47 1.38
N PRO A 53 5.54 -18.53 1.18
CA PRO A 53 6.42 -19.29 2.07
C PRO A 53 6.41 -18.75 3.51
N ALA A 54 6.52 -17.42 3.66
CA ALA A 54 6.53 -16.75 4.96
C ALA A 54 5.15 -16.79 5.66
N ALA A 55 4.07 -16.72 4.88
CA ALA A 55 2.71 -16.74 5.41
C ALA A 55 2.23 -18.15 5.80
N LEU A 56 2.74 -19.22 5.19
CA LEU A 56 2.36 -20.59 5.53
C LEU A 56 3.22 -21.17 6.65
N SER A 57 4.54 -21.02 6.57
CA SER A 57 5.49 -21.66 7.49
C SER A 57 5.22 -21.34 8.97
N ASN A 58 5.06 -20.06 9.30
CA ASN A 58 4.87 -19.62 10.68
C ASN A 58 3.42 -19.71 11.16
N ASN A 59 2.46 -19.54 10.24
CA ASN A 59 1.06 -19.44 10.64
C ASN A 59 0.35 -20.78 10.65
N ILE A 60 0.80 -21.81 9.93
CA ILE A 60 0.06 -23.07 9.90
C ILE A 60 0.03 -23.75 11.28
N LYS A 61 1.14 -23.75 12.01
CA LYS A 61 1.18 -24.34 13.35
C LYS A 61 0.33 -23.55 14.35
N SER A 62 0.40 -22.21 14.30
CA SER A 62 -0.42 -21.36 15.16
C SER A 62 -1.91 -21.42 14.79
N ALA A 63 -2.24 -21.63 13.52
CA ALA A 63 -3.60 -21.83 13.02
C ALA A 63 -4.26 -23.03 13.67
N PHE A 64 -3.60 -24.18 13.59
CA PHE A 64 -4.12 -25.43 14.12
C PHE A 64 -4.21 -25.43 15.65
N ARG A 65 -3.28 -24.72 16.31
CA ARG A 65 -3.35 -24.50 17.76
C ARG A 65 -4.55 -23.60 18.13
N ALA A 66 -4.75 -22.51 17.40
CA ALA A 66 -5.83 -21.56 17.66
C ALA A 66 -7.23 -22.14 17.40
N THR A 67 -7.36 -23.19 16.59
CA THR A 67 -8.62 -23.94 16.41
C THR A 67 -8.75 -25.12 17.35
N GLY A 68 -7.77 -25.36 18.24
CA GLY A 68 -7.78 -26.51 19.13
C GLY A 68 -7.71 -27.87 18.42
N ILE A 69 -7.29 -27.91 17.16
CA ILE A 69 -7.21 -29.15 16.36
C ILE A 69 -5.87 -29.84 16.62
N PHE A 70 -4.78 -29.09 16.63
CA PHE A 70 -3.45 -29.65 16.88
C PHE A 70 -2.52 -28.66 17.62
N PRO A 71 -2.06 -29.01 18.83
CA PRO A 71 -2.51 -30.15 19.64
C PRO A 71 -4.02 -30.07 19.93
N PHE A 72 -4.67 -31.22 20.13
CA PHE A 72 -6.10 -31.25 20.39
C PHE A 72 -6.40 -30.55 21.73
N ASN A 73 -7.15 -29.44 21.68
CA ASN A 73 -7.53 -28.66 22.85
C ASN A 73 -8.87 -27.94 22.59
N PRO A 74 -10.01 -28.53 22.95
CA PRO A 74 -11.33 -27.96 22.67
C PRO A 74 -11.58 -26.63 23.40
N GLU A 75 -10.88 -26.37 24.52
CA GLU A 75 -11.03 -25.13 25.30
C GLU A 75 -10.68 -23.88 24.49
N GLU A 76 -9.76 -23.97 23.51
CA GLU A 76 -9.42 -22.85 22.61
C GLU A 76 -10.61 -22.35 21.79
N VAL A 77 -11.53 -23.25 21.46
CA VAL A 77 -12.75 -22.95 20.71
C VAL A 77 -13.89 -22.57 21.66
N LEU A 78 -14.05 -23.31 22.77
CA LEU A 78 -15.11 -23.09 23.75
C LEU A 78 -15.00 -21.70 24.40
N ASN A 79 -13.79 -21.25 24.73
CA ASN A 79 -13.56 -19.91 25.28
C ASN A 79 -13.95 -18.78 24.29
N LYS A 80 -13.86 -19.03 22.97
CA LYS A 80 -14.21 -18.03 21.93
C LYS A 80 -15.71 -17.91 21.70
N LEU A 81 -16.48 -18.97 21.96
CA LEU A 81 -17.94 -18.92 21.89
C LEU A 81 -18.54 -18.06 23.02
N GLY A 82 -17.77 -17.76 24.06
CA GLY A 82 -18.21 -17.01 25.23
C GLY A 82 -19.19 -17.80 26.10
N LYS A 83 -19.38 -17.33 27.34
CA LYS A 83 -20.54 -17.73 28.15
C LYS A 83 -21.73 -16.88 27.70
N PHE A 84 -22.83 -17.50 27.31
CA PHE A 84 -24.10 -16.79 27.05
C PHE A 84 -24.55 -16.08 28.34
N ASN A 85 -24.25 -14.80 28.50
CA ASN A 85 -24.65 -13.99 29.64
C ASN A 85 -25.66 -12.93 29.21
N LEU A 86 -26.93 -13.10 29.61
CA LEU A 86 -28.01 -12.10 29.54
C LEU A 86 -27.94 -11.20 30.78
N SER A 87 -27.45 -9.97 30.69
CA SER A 87 -27.76 -8.91 31.69
C SER A 87 -27.32 -7.49 31.30
N THR A 88 -28.11 -6.48 31.68
CA THR A 88 -28.03 -5.04 31.34
C THR A 88 -27.35 -4.21 32.46
N PRO A 89 -26.55 -3.16 32.18
CA PRO A 89 -25.85 -2.38 33.22
C PRO A 89 -26.59 -1.08 33.64
N PRO A 90 -26.39 -0.56 34.88
CA PRO A 90 -26.86 0.78 35.30
C PRO A 90 -25.74 1.86 35.31
N PRO A 91 -26.09 3.18 35.28
CA PRO A 91 -25.12 4.27 35.11
C PRO A 91 -24.77 5.04 36.40
N VAL A 92 -23.65 5.79 36.39
CA VAL A 92 -23.20 6.70 37.47
C VAL A 92 -22.79 8.07 36.87
N LEU A 93 -23.12 9.16 37.57
CA LEU A 93 -22.82 10.55 37.17
C LEU A 93 -21.72 11.19 38.04
N LEU A 94 -20.96 12.09 37.40
CA LEU A 94 -19.83 12.88 37.89
C LEU A 94 -20.27 14.26 38.40
N SER A 95 -19.50 14.89 39.29
CA SER A 95 -19.54 16.34 39.50
C SER A 95 -18.16 16.94 39.75
N SER A 96 -17.97 18.12 39.17
CA SER A 96 -16.76 18.93 39.06
C SER A 96 -16.81 20.14 39.99
N SER A 97 -15.65 20.76 40.28
CA SER A 97 -15.62 22.14 40.78
C SER A 97 -14.29 22.84 40.44
N VAL A 98 -14.36 24.16 40.27
CA VAL A 98 -13.58 24.98 39.34
C VAL A 98 -13.04 26.24 40.06
N ASN A 99 -11.78 26.57 39.76
CA ASN A 99 -11.09 27.87 39.71
C ASN A 99 -11.02 28.81 40.93
N SER A 100 -9.86 29.47 41.08
CA SER A 100 -9.82 30.94 41.21
C SER A 100 -8.47 31.54 40.79
N VAL A 101 -8.54 32.71 40.16
CA VAL A 101 -7.46 33.52 39.54
C VAL A 101 -7.22 34.73 40.45
N SER A 102 -6.00 35.21 40.63
CA SER A 102 -5.45 36.43 39.99
C SER A 102 -4.40 36.99 40.94
N ASN A 103 -3.45 37.79 40.43
CA ASN A 103 -3.07 39.09 41.04
C ASN A 103 -1.79 39.61 40.38
N THR A 104 -1.77 40.91 40.03
CA THR A 104 -0.51 41.64 39.86
C THR A 104 -0.63 43.06 40.44
N PRO A 105 0.37 43.58 41.18
CA PRO A 105 0.18 44.66 42.16
C PRO A 105 0.80 46.01 41.74
N ARG A 106 0.31 47.09 42.36
CA ARG A 106 0.46 48.52 42.04
C ARG A 106 1.30 49.25 43.11
N THR A 107 2.63 49.12 43.12
CA THR A 107 3.53 49.87 44.07
C THR A 107 4.97 49.94 43.54
N VAL A 108 5.80 50.84 44.12
CA VAL A 108 7.19 51.33 43.83
C VAL A 108 8.15 50.43 43.03
N ARG A 109 8.00 49.10 43.10
CA ARG A 109 8.61 48.11 42.20
C ARG A 109 8.44 48.41 40.70
N HIS A 110 7.45 49.19 40.28
CA HIS A 110 7.25 49.57 38.87
C HIS A 110 8.44 50.33 38.27
N ILE A 111 9.14 51.13 39.10
CA ILE A 111 10.28 51.95 38.69
C ILE A 111 11.54 51.10 38.53
N GLU A 112 11.81 50.19 39.48
CA GLU A 112 12.88 49.19 39.36
C GLU A 112 12.65 48.22 38.19
N LYS A 113 11.37 47.93 37.89
CA LYS A 113 10.93 47.11 36.74
C LYS A 113 11.17 47.82 35.40
N GLN A 114 11.03 49.14 35.33
CA GLN A 114 11.38 49.91 34.13
C GLN A 114 12.89 49.97 33.91
N GLN A 115 13.67 50.12 34.98
CA GLN A 115 15.13 50.20 34.91
C GLN A 115 15.78 48.83 34.56
N THR A 116 15.23 47.73 35.09
CA THR A 116 15.56 46.37 34.62
C THR A 116 15.05 46.12 33.20
N ALA A 117 13.87 46.63 32.81
CA ALA A 117 13.38 46.52 31.43
C ALA A 117 14.27 47.23 30.41
N ILE A 118 14.86 48.39 30.74
CA ILE A 118 15.79 49.11 29.85
C ILE A 118 17.12 48.34 29.70
N LYS A 119 17.68 47.80 30.79
CA LYS A 119 18.90 46.95 30.74
C LYS A 119 18.65 45.62 30.03
N LEU A 120 17.46 45.03 30.23
CA LEU A 120 17.00 43.84 29.54
C LEU A 120 16.77 44.10 28.04
N ARG A 121 16.24 45.28 27.67
CA ARG A 121 16.09 45.73 26.28
C ARG A 121 17.44 45.91 25.60
N GLN A 122 18.43 46.49 26.29
CA GLN A 122 19.81 46.61 25.78
C GLN A 122 20.50 45.24 25.59
N HIS A 123 20.31 44.29 26.50
CA HIS A 123 20.77 42.90 26.36
C HIS A 123 20.01 42.14 25.25
N GLN A 124 18.71 42.39 25.09
CA GLN A 124 17.88 41.86 24.00
C GLN A 124 18.27 42.42 22.63
N LEU A 125 18.61 43.70 22.51
CA LEU A 125 19.09 44.30 21.27
C LEU A 125 20.46 43.74 20.86
N LYS A 126 21.37 43.51 21.81
CA LYS A 126 22.66 42.82 21.58
C LYS A 126 22.51 41.33 21.24
N ARG A 127 21.49 40.64 21.77
CA ARG A 127 21.14 39.26 21.37
C ARG A 127 20.30 39.19 20.11
N GLN A 128 19.52 40.21 19.73
CA GLN A 128 18.63 40.16 18.55
C GLN A 128 19.40 40.11 17.23
N SER A 129 20.57 40.73 17.14
CA SER A 129 21.39 40.68 15.92
C SER A 129 22.05 39.30 15.71
N THR A 130 22.58 38.70 16.77
CA THR A 130 23.22 37.37 16.73
C THR A 130 22.20 36.23 16.79
N LEU A 131 21.13 36.32 17.60
CA LEU A 131 20.04 35.34 17.63
C LEU A 131 19.23 35.34 16.34
N ALA A 132 18.84 36.48 15.77
CA ALA A 132 18.10 36.46 14.51
C ALA A 132 18.94 35.86 13.37
N THR A 133 20.26 36.07 13.39
CA THR A 133 21.18 35.48 12.42
C THR A 133 21.33 33.97 12.65
N ILE A 134 21.50 33.53 13.90
CA ILE A 134 21.54 32.11 14.27
C ILE A 134 20.20 31.41 13.97
N GLU A 135 19.06 32.04 14.27
CA GLU A 135 17.72 31.54 13.96
C GLU A 135 17.50 31.43 12.46
N ARG A 136 17.95 32.42 11.67
CA ARG A 136 17.94 32.35 10.20
C ARG A 136 18.80 31.20 9.71
N MET A 137 20.00 31.01 10.27
CA MET A 137 20.90 29.91 9.90
C MET A 137 20.32 28.54 10.27
N VAL A 138 19.75 28.38 11.48
CA VAL A 138 19.07 27.15 11.92
C VAL A 138 17.87 26.87 11.02
N LYS A 139 17.09 27.90 10.67
CA LYS A 139 15.99 27.77 9.71
C LYS A 139 16.49 27.34 8.34
N LEU A 140 17.60 27.91 7.86
CA LEU A 140 18.21 27.57 6.58
C LEU A 140 18.75 26.13 6.54
N VAL A 141 19.39 25.68 7.61
CA VAL A 141 19.83 24.29 7.76
C VAL A 141 18.63 23.34 7.79
N LYS A 142 17.55 23.70 8.49
CA LYS A 142 16.32 22.91 8.55
C LYS A 142 15.61 22.84 7.19
N THR A 143 15.55 23.95 6.45
CA THR A 143 14.97 23.96 5.09
C THR A 143 15.83 23.17 4.12
N ALA A 144 17.16 23.34 4.17
CA ALA A 144 18.10 22.57 3.35
C ALA A 144 17.98 21.06 3.63
N LYS A 145 17.95 20.65 4.90
CA LYS A 145 17.73 19.26 5.30
C LYS A 145 16.41 18.70 4.75
N THR A 146 15.33 19.48 4.87
CA THR A 146 14.01 19.07 4.35
C THR A 146 14.02 18.95 2.83
N ALA A 147 14.67 19.88 2.14
CA ALA A 147 14.83 19.84 0.68
C ALA A 147 15.64 18.61 0.24
N LEU A 148 16.74 18.30 0.92
CA LEU A 148 17.55 17.11 0.65
C LEU A 148 16.75 15.81 0.84
N HIS A 149 15.97 15.70 1.93
CA HIS A 149 15.09 14.54 2.11
C HIS A 149 14.07 14.41 0.97
N ARG A 150 13.46 15.53 0.54
CA ARG A 150 12.53 15.52 -0.60
C ARG A 150 13.23 15.08 -1.87
N VAL A 151 14.43 15.58 -2.16
CA VAL A 151 15.23 15.18 -3.33
C VAL A 151 15.56 13.68 -3.28
N SER A 152 15.91 13.14 -2.10
CA SER A 152 16.15 11.71 -1.93
C SER A 152 14.91 10.87 -2.25
N ILE A 153 13.75 11.25 -1.68
CA ILE A 153 12.47 10.56 -1.93
C ILE A 153 12.08 10.65 -3.40
N LEU A 154 12.20 11.83 -4.01
CA LEU A 154 11.94 12.02 -5.44
C LEU A 154 12.86 11.15 -6.29
N GLY A 155 14.14 11.02 -5.92
CA GLY A 155 15.09 10.14 -6.59
C GLY A 155 14.67 8.67 -6.55
N GLU A 156 14.17 8.19 -5.41
CA GLU A 156 13.63 6.83 -5.29
C GLU A 156 12.35 6.64 -6.12
N GLN A 157 11.44 7.62 -6.09
CA GLN A 157 10.22 7.59 -6.89
C GLN A 157 10.50 7.59 -8.39
N ILE A 158 11.43 8.42 -8.86
CA ILE A 158 11.85 8.46 -10.27
C ILE A 158 12.42 7.11 -10.70
N LYS A 159 13.28 6.48 -9.88
CA LYS A 159 13.79 5.13 -10.15
C LYS A 159 12.67 4.10 -10.26
N GLY A 160 11.69 4.15 -9.34
CA GLY A 160 10.51 3.29 -9.36
C GLY A 160 9.66 3.47 -10.62
N LEU A 161 9.38 4.72 -10.99
CA LEU A 161 8.66 5.09 -12.21
C LEU A 161 9.37 4.58 -13.47
N GLN A 162 10.68 4.75 -13.56
CA GLN A 162 11.48 4.25 -14.67
C GLN A 162 11.42 2.72 -14.80
N ALA A 163 11.54 1.99 -13.68
CA ALA A 163 11.41 0.54 -13.67
C ALA A 163 10.01 0.07 -14.11
N ASN A 164 8.96 0.77 -13.68
CA ASN A 164 7.59 0.49 -14.07
C ASN A 164 7.34 0.77 -15.56
N ASN A 165 7.84 1.89 -16.08
CA ASN A 165 7.77 2.19 -17.52
C ASN A 165 8.49 1.11 -18.35
N ALA A 166 9.66 0.65 -17.93
CA ALA A 166 10.38 -0.43 -18.61
C ALA A 166 9.57 -1.74 -18.63
N LYS A 167 8.86 -2.09 -17.55
CA LYS A 167 7.94 -3.24 -17.53
C LYS A 167 6.77 -3.06 -18.49
N GLN A 168 6.16 -1.88 -18.52
CA GLN A 168 5.03 -1.60 -19.41
C GLN A 168 5.45 -1.70 -20.89
N VAL A 169 6.60 -1.15 -21.25
CA VAL A 169 7.16 -1.26 -22.61
C VAL A 169 7.40 -2.73 -22.98
N LYS A 170 8.00 -3.53 -22.08
CA LYS A 170 8.18 -4.97 -22.32
C LYS A 170 6.86 -5.69 -22.55
N LYS A 171 5.85 -5.42 -21.70
CA LYS A 171 4.50 -6.01 -21.82
C LYS A 171 3.84 -5.64 -23.15
N HIS A 172 3.94 -4.37 -23.55
CA HIS A 172 3.42 -3.89 -24.82
C HIS A 172 4.12 -4.60 -25.99
N ASN A 173 5.45 -4.68 -26.00
CA ASN A 173 6.22 -5.32 -27.07
C ASN A 173 5.88 -6.82 -27.21
N ILE A 174 5.71 -7.55 -26.10
CA ILE A 174 5.28 -8.95 -26.12
C ILE A 174 3.89 -9.06 -26.76
N LYS A 175 2.93 -8.21 -26.35
CA LYS A 175 1.58 -8.20 -26.91
C LYS A 175 1.60 -7.90 -28.41
N VAL A 176 2.35 -6.89 -28.84
CA VAL A 176 2.51 -6.54 -30.27
C VAL A 176 3.06 -7.72 -31.06
N LYS A 177 4.16 -8.34 -30.58
CA LYS A 177 4.75 -9.52 -31.25
C LYS A 177 3.76 -10.67 -31.42
N TYR A 178 2.95 -10.94 -30.38
CA TYR A 178 1.95 -12.02 -30.42
C TYR A 178 0.82 -11.73 -31.43
N ILE A 179 0.37 -10.47 -31.51
CA ILE A 179 -0.64 -10.04 -32.47
C ILE A 179 -0.10 -10.15 -33.90
N THR A 180 1.08 -9.60 -34.17
CA THR A 180 1.71 -9.67 -35.50
C THR A 180 1.92 -11.12 -35.96
N GLN A 181 2.37 -12.00 -35.07
CA GLN A 181 2.55 -13.41 -35.40
C GLN A 181 1.19 -14.07 -35.74
N ARG A 182 0.14 -13.81 -34.96
CA ARG A 182 -1.21 -14.35 -35.22
C ARG A 182 -1.80 -13.84 -36.55
N GLU A 183 -1.63 -12.56 -36.86
CA GLU A 183 -2.05 -11.98 -38.14
C GLU A 183 -1.31 -12.63 -39.31
N SER A 184 0.02 -12.79 -39.20
CA SER A 184 0.81 -13.46 -40.23
C SER A 184 0.34 -14.90 -40.49
N LEU A 185 0.10 -15.68 -39.45
CA LEU A 185 -0.45 -17.04 -39.53
C LEU A 185 -1.83 -17.08 -40.20
N THR A 186 -2.65 -16.05 -39.98
CA THR A 186 -3.98 -15.93 -40.58
C THR A 186 -3.88 -15.62 -42.07
N VAL A 187 -3.02 -14.67 -42.46
CA VAL A 187 -2.75 -14.35 -43.87
C VAL A 187 -2.17 -15.55 -44.61
N PHE A 188 -1.21 -16.27 -44.02
CA PHE A 188 -0.65 -17.49 -44.59
C PHE A 188 -1.71 -18.58 -44.81
N ARG A 189 -2.64 -18.76 -43.86
CA ARG A 189 -3.77 -19.70 -44.04
C ARG A 189 -4.68 -19.29 -45.19
N VAL A 190 -5.08 -18.02 -45.28
CA VAL A 190 -5.93 -17.51 -46.36
C VAL A 190 -5.26 -17.68 -47.73
N LEU A 191 -3.98 -17.34 -47.84
CA LEU A 191 -3.21 -17.53 -49.08
C LEU A 191 -3.08 -19.01 -49.45
N SER A 192 -2.89 -19.90 -48.47
CA SER A 192 -2.86 -21.34 -48.69
C SER A 192 -4.20 -21.84 -49.28
N TYR A 193 -5.33 -21.47 -48.68
CA TYR A 193 -6.66 -21.83 -49.19
C TYR A 193 -6.90 -21.27 -50.60
N TYR A 194 -6.53 -20.02 -50.85
CA TYR A 194 -6.66 -19.41 -52.17
C TYR A 194 -5.82 -20.12 -53.23
N ASN A 195 -4.58 -20.51 -52.90
CA ASN A 195 -3.70 -21.24 -53.81
C ASN A 195 -4.22 -22.66 -54.11
N VAL A 196 -4.75 -23.36 -53.11
CA VAL A 196 -5.40 -24.67 -53.29
C VAL A 196 -6.63 -24.54 -54.19
N PHE A 197 -7.51 -23.58 -53.90
CA PHE A 197 -8.69 -23.29 -54.73
C PHE A 197 -8.27 -22.95 -56.16
N ARG A 198 -7.32 -22.03 -56.34
CA ARG A 198 -6.80 -21.67 -57.67
C ARG A 198 -6.25 -22.90 -58.40
N SER A 199 -5.49 -23.76 -57.74
CA SER A 199 -4.93 -24.97 -58.37
C SER A 199 -6.01 -25.95 -58.83
N LEU A 200 -7.11 -26.09 -58.09
CA LEU A 200 -8.21 -26.99 -58.43
C LEU A 200 -9.08 -26.45 -59.58
N TYR A 201 -9.28 -25.14 -59.65
CA TYR A 201 -10.21 -24.53 -60.62
C TYR A 201 -9.53 -24.00 -61.90
N LYS A 202 -8.21 -23.77 -61.91
CA LYS A 202 -7.46 -23.36 -63.12
C LYS A 202 -7.57 -24.35 -64.30
N PRO A 203 -7.46 -25.69 -64.10
CA PRO A 203 -7.63 -26.64 -65.21
C PRO A 203 -9.09 -26.69 -65.70
N LEU A 204 -10.07 -26.53 -64.80
CA LEU A 204 -11.49 -26.53 -65.14
C LEU A 204 -11.88 -25.35 -66.07
N GLN A 205 -11.32 -24.17 -65.84
CA GLN A 205 -11.56 -23.00 -66.71
C GLN A 205 -10.89 -23.12 -68.08
N MET A 206 -9.69 -23.72 -68.15
CA MET A 206 -9.00 -23.97 -69.41
C MET A 206 -9.73 -25.03 -70.26
N GLU A 207 -10.31 -26.04 -69.61
CA GLU A 207 -11.07 -27.09 -70.32
C GLU A 207 -12.42 -26.57 -70.85
N VAL A 208 -13.08 -25.65 -70.14
CA VAL A 208 -14.29 -24.96 -70.62
C VAL A 208 -13.97 -24.00 -71.76
N ALA A 209 -12.81 -23.32 -71.73
CA ALA A 209 -12.37 -22.41 -72.77
C ALA A 209 -11.90 -23.11 -74.06
N MET A 210 -11.43 -24.36 -73.99
CA MET A 210 -11.03 -25.15 -75.18
C MET A 210 -12.18 -25.93 -75.83
N ARG A 211 -13.38 -25.94 -75.23
CA ARG A 211 -14.58 -26.60 -75.79
C ARG A 211 -15.50 -25.65 -76.58
N HIS A 212 -15.06 -24.42 -76.82
CA HIS A 212 -15.66 -23.44 -77.73
C HIS A 212 -14.73 -23.18 -78.92
#